data_AF-A0A246WX48-F1
#
_entry.id   AF-A0A246WX48-F1
#
_cell.length_a   1.000
_cell.length_b   1.000
_cell.length_c   1.000
_cell.angle_alpha   90.00
_cell.angle_beta   90.00
_cell.angle_gamma   90.00
#
_symmetry.space_group_name_H-M   'P 1'
#
loop_
_entity.id
_entity.type
_entity.pdbx_description
1 polymer ?
#
loop_
_entity_poly.entity_id
_entity_poly.type
_entity_poly.pdbx_seq_one_letter_code
_entity_poly.pdbx_strand_id
1 'polypeptide(L)'
;MLLAAATLLLASTAHAADNCQMQISNAAVDYGATTRAELLRKQVSPLMMSLGKQTVTLSATCRIPTLMTLFFRGATADGDAYKLGSGGSFTLRVLNARLDGRAVGLGSVRVAGQAPETKADALSLPPNIGAVPIVDDVPVKGSTLQLQVEIDAAISTTGSRIADRTVFRGAGNFELLEN
;
A
#
# COMPACT_ATOMS: atom_id res chain seq x y z
N MET A 1 30.66 2.35 11.76
CA MET A 1 29.67 2.90 10.80
C MET A 1 28.41 2.04 10.93
N LEU A 2 27.32 2.58 11.48
CA LEU A 2 26.08 1.81 11.67
C LEU A 2 25.23 1.85 10.40
N LEU A 3 24.79 0.68 9.93
CA LEU A 3 23.90 0.51 8.77
C LEU A 3 22.51 0.05 9.26
N ALA A 4 21.44 0.62 8.71
CA ALA A 4 20.07 0.15 8.89
C ALA A 4 19.53 -0.37 7.54
N ALA A 5 18.78 -1.46 7.54
CA ALA A 5 18.13 -2.01 6.34
C ALA A 5 16.61 -2.12 6.58
N ALA A 6 15.78 -2.03 5.55
CA ALA A 6 14.34 -2.19 5.71
C ALA A 6 13.74 -3.04 4.60
N THR A 7 12.95 -4.04 4.98
CA THR A 7 12.28 -4.96 4.05
C THR A 7 10.81 -5.07 4.42
N LEU A 8 9.93 -4.69 3.51
CA LEU A 8 8.49 -4.88 3.63
C LEU A 8 8.10 -6.14 2.86
N LEU A 9 7.49 -7.11 3.53
CA LEU A 9 6.91 -8.31 2.91
C LEU A 9 5.44 -8.07 2.62
N LEU A 10 5.06 -8.20 1.36
CA LEU A 10 3.70 -8.08 0.86
C LEU A 10 3.25 -9.45 0.37
N ALA A 11 2.32 -10.08 1.09
CA ALA A 11 1.72 -11.32 0.62
C ALA A 11 0.38 -11.00 -0.06
N SER A 12 0.12 -11.59 -1.22
CA SER A 12 -1.24 -11.69 -1.73
C SER A 12 -1.87 -12.92 -1.10
N THR A 13 -2.71 -12.74 -0.07
CA THR A 13 -3.59 -13.82 0.36
C THR A 13 -4.78 -13.82 -0.57
N ALA A 14 -4.89 -14.84 -1.42
CA ALA A 14 -6.15 -15.21 -2.03
C ALA A 14 -7.07 -15.73 -0.90
N HIS A 15 -7.63 -14.83 -0.10
CA HIS A 15 -8.82 -15.17 0.67
C HIS A 15 -9.89 -15.55 -0.34
N ALA A 16 -10.46 -16.74 -0.18
CA ALA A 16 -11.29 -17.43 -1.16
C ALA A 16 -12.42 -16.56 -1.74
N ALA A 17 -12.11 -15.87 -2.82
CA ALA A 17 -13.02 -15.35 -3.82
C ALA A 17 -12.81 -16.27 -5.02
N ASP A 18 -13.60 -17.33 -5.16
CA ASP A 18 -13.42 -18.33 -6.22
C ASP A 18 -13.32 -17.68 -7.60
N ASN A 19 -13.90 -16.48 -7.77
CA ASN A 19 -14.00 -15.77 -9.02
C ASN A 19 -12.77 -14.90 -9.35
N CYS A 20 -12.01 -14.35 -8.40
CA CYS A 20 -10.91 -13.42 -8.66
C CYS A 20 -9.53 -13.93 -8.19
N GLN A 21 -8.50 -13.75 -9.03
CA GLN A 21 -7.10 -13.97 -8.70
C GLN A 21 -6.34 -12.64 -8.67
N MET A 22 -5.63 -12.38 -7.57
CA MET A 22 -4.80 -11.17 -7.40
C MET A 22 -3.31 -11.51 -7.46
N GLN A 23 -2.53 -10.66 -8.13
CA GLN A 23 -1.08 -10.74 -8.21
C GLN A 23 -0.44 -9.38 -7.90
N ILE A 24 0.77 -9.42 -7.35
CA ILE A 24 1.59 -8.24 -7.07
C ILE A 24 2.97 -8.46 -7.68
N SER A 25 3.53 -7.43 -8.33
CA SER A 25 4.77 -7.56 -9.10
C SER A 25 5.97 -7.95 -8.23
N ASN A 26 6.06 -7.42 -7.01
CA ASN A 26 7.10 -7.74 -6.04
C ASN A 26 6.46 -7.98 -4.67
N ALA A 27 6.56 -9.21 -4.19
CA ALA A 27 6.09 -9.62 -2.86
C ALA A 27 7.00 -9.13 -1.71
N ALA A 28 8.12 -8.48 -2.04
CA ALA A 28 8.99 -7.85 -1.07
C ALA A 28 9.55 -6.54 -1.62
N VAL A 29 9.56 -5.50 -0.80
CA VAL A 29 10.14 -4.19 -1.11
C VAL A 29 11.29 -3.94 -0.15
N ASP A 30 12.50 -3.87 -0.70
CA ASP A 30 13.73 -3.58 0.04
C ASP A 30 14.15 -2.13 -0.21
N TYR A 31 14.29 -1.36 0.87
CA TYR A 31 14.77 0.03 0.82
C TYR A 31 16.29 0.13 0.91
N GLY A 32 16.98 -1.01 0.95
CA GLY A 32 18.43 -1.10 1.02
C GLY A 32 18.98 -0.72 2.39
N ALA A 33 20.31 -0.76 2.49
CA ALA A 33 21.02 -0.32 3.68
C ALA A 33 21.35 1.17 3.59
N THR A 34 21.10 1.93 4.66
CA THR A 34 21.45 3.34 4.76
C THR A 34 22.13 3.64 6.09
N THR A 35 23.09 4.56 6.07
CA THR A 35 23.78 5.02 7.27
C THR A 35 22.98 6.11 7.99
N ARG A 36 23.22 6.27 9.28
CA ARG A 36 22.60 7.35 10.06
C ARG A 36 22.85 8.74 9.47
N ALA A 37 24.06 8.99 8.96
CA ALA A 37 24.42 10.29 8.39
C ALA A 37 23.61 10.59 7.12
N GLU A 38 23.33 9.58 6.30
CA GLU A 38 22.48 9.71 5.11
C GLU A 38 21.01 9.91 5.48
N LEU A 39 20.51 9.19 6.49
CA LEU A 39 19.15 9.37 7.01
C LEU A 39 18.89 10.77 7.55
N LEU A 40 19.86 11.36 8.26
CA LEU A 40 19.76 12.73 8.76
C LEU A 40 19.62 13.76 7.63
N ARG A 41 20.16 13.47 6.43
CA ARG A 41 19.96 14.31 5.24
C ARG A 41 18.58 14.12 4.60
N LYS A 42 17.89 13.02 4.91
CA LYS A 42 16.54 12.67 4.44
C LYS A 42 15.46 12.98 5.48
N GLN A 43 15.71 13.93 6.37
CA GLN A 43 14.76 14.30 7.39
C GLN A 43 13.50 14.93 6.77
N VAL A 44 12.34 14.33 7.05
CA VAL A 44 11.03 14.83 6.57
C VAL A 44 10.23 15.51 7.68
N SER A 45 10.58 15.24 8.94
CA SER A 45 10.09 15.99 10.10
C SER A 45 11.10 15.92 11.25
N PRO A 46 10.95 16.71 12.34
CA PRO A 46 11.83 16.62 13.50
C PRO A 46 11.96 15.20 14.07
N LEU A 47 10.93 14.36 13.86
CA LEU A 47 10.84 13.00 14.40
C LEU A 47 10.97 11.90 13.36
N MET A 48 10.96 12.20 12.05
CA MET A 48 10.93 11.19 10.97
C MET A 48 11.95 11.46 9.86
N MET A 49 12.56 10.40 9.35
CA MET A 49 13.48 10.41 8.21
C MET A 49 12.94 9.46 7.13
N SER A 50 12.94 9.91 5.88
CA SER A 50 12.44 9.13 4.75
C SER A 50 13.43 8.05 4.33
N LEU A 51 12.92 6.84 4.13
CA LEU A 51 13.61 5.77 3.41
C LEU A 51 13.44 5.91 1.90
N GLY A 52 12.39 6.61 1.46
CA GLY A 52 12.05 6.88 0.07
C GLY A 52 10.72 6.24 -0.31
N LYS A 53 10.40 6.35 -1.60
CA LYS A 53 9.21 5.77 -2.21
C LYS A 53 9.57 4.59 -3.08
N GLN A 54 8.70 3.59 -3.09
CA GLN A 54 8.77 2.45 -3.99
C GLN A 54 7.40 2.24 -4.63
N THR A 55 7.39 1.79 -5.88
CA THR A 55 6.14 1.52 -6.60
C THR A 55 6.09 0.06 -7.02
N VAL A 56 4.97 -0.60 -6.72
CA VAL A 56 4.66 -1.94 -7.18
C VAL A 56 3.39 -1.91 -8.01
N THR A 57 3.22 -2.90 -8.89
CA THR A 57 1.99 -3.07 -9.66
C THR A 57 1.15 -4.17 -9.04
N LEU A 58 -0.14 -3.91 -8.89
CA LEU A 58 -1.14 -4.88 -8.46
C LEU A 58 -2.10 -5.13 -9.60
N SER A 59 -2.39 -6.39 -9.86
CA SER A 59 -3.42 -6.80 -10.81
C SER A 59 -4.40 -7.76 -10.15
N ALA A 60 -5.67 -7.67 -10.56
CA ALA A 60 -6.70 -8.64 -10.23
C ALA A 60 -7.42 -9.05 -11.51
N THR A 61 -7.68 -10.35 -11.67
CA THR A 61 -8.42 -10.91 -12.80
C THR A 61 -9.54 -11.79 -12.28
N CYS A 62 -10.77 -11.49 -12.69
CA CYS A 62 -12.00 -12.15 -12.28
C CYS A 62 -12.63 -12.87 -13.48
N ARG A 63 -13.21 -14.06 -13.26
CA ARG A 63 -13.90 -14.82 -14.33
C ARG A 63 -15.23 -14.16 -14.74
N ILE A 64 -15.92 -13.56 -13.78
CA ILE A 64 -17.19 -12.87 -13.93
C ILE A 64 -16.96 -11.40 -13.55
N PRO A 65 -17.37 -10.43 -14.39
CA PRO A 65 -17.28 -9.02 -14.06
C PRO A 65 -17.99 -8.69 -12.73
N THR A 66 -17.26 -8.08 -11.78
CA THR A 66 -17.73 -7.79 -10.42
C THR A 66 -17.22 -6.43 -9.93
N LEU A 67 -17.83 -5.89 -8.87
CA LEU A 67 -17.30 -4.72 -8.16
C LEU A 67 -16.09 -5.18 -7.35
N MET A 68 -14.92 -4.64 -7.67
CA MET A 68 -13.67 -4.97 -7.00
C MET A 68 -13.31 -3.88 -5.99
N THR A 69 -13.30 -4.21 -4.70
CA THR A 69 -12.83 -3.30 -3.65
C THR A 69 -11.49 -3.79 -3.10
N LEU A 70 -10.43 -3.01 -3.29
CA LEU A 70 -9.10 -3.33 -2.79
C LEU A 70 -8.91 -2.79 -1.36
N PHE A 71 -8.52 -3.66 -0.45
CA PHE A 71 -8.07 -3.29 0.90
C PHE A 71 -6.60 -3.69 1.09
N PHE A 72 -5.95 -3.05 2.05
CA PHE A 72 -4.69 -3.53 2.61
C PHE A 72 -4.86 -3.82 4.10
N ARG A 73 -4.36 -4.98 4.54
CA ARG A 73 -4.30 -5.37 5.95
C ARG A 73 -2.86 -5.40 6.40
N GLY A 74 -2.61 -4.82 7.54
CA GLY A 74 -1.29 -4.77 8.15
C GLY A 74 -1.38 -4.20 9.56
N ALA A 75 -0.30 -4.33 10.33
CA ALA A 75 -0.24 -3.74 11.65
C ALA A 75 -0.33 -2.21 11.54
N THR A 76 -1.30 -1.61 12.21
CA THR A 76 -1.51 -0.16 12.17
C THR A 76 -0.48 0.55 13.02
N ALA A 77 0.08 1.64 12.50
CA ALA A 77 0.79 2.65 13.29
C ALA A 77 -0.23 3.72 13.74
N ASP A 78 0.18 4.98 13.80
CA ASP A 78 -0.71 6.10 14.07
C ASP A 78 -1.31 6.66 12.77
N GLY A 79 -2.56 7.13 12.84
CA GLY A 79 -3.25 7.78 11.72
C GLY A 79 -3.37 6.89 10.48
N ASP A 80 -2.89 7.40 9.35
CA ASP A 80 -3.04 6.80 8.02
C ASP A 80 -1.95 5.77 7.67
N ALA A 81 -1.10 5.39 8.63
CA ALA A 81 0.11 4.62 8.38
C ALA A 81 0.08 3.20 8.98
N TYR A 82 0.91 2.34 8.40
CA TYR A 82 1.18 0.98 8.86
C TYR A 82 2.56 0.91 9.51
N LYS A 83 2.76 -0.07 10.40
CA LYS A 83 4.03 -0.26 11.13
C LYS A 83 5.12 -0.85 10.22
N LEU A 84 6.32 -0.29 10.35
CA LEU A 84 7.56 -0.80 9.76
C LEU A 84 8.58 -1.05 10.87
N GLY A 85 8.67 -2.30 11.33
CA GLY A 85 9.46 -2.66 12.50
C GLY A 85 9.03 -1.93 13.77
N SER A 86 9.95 -1.78 14.73
CA SER A 86 9.70 -1.17 16.04
C SER A 86 9.77 0.36 16.06
N GLY A 87 10.15 1.00 14.96
CA GLY A 87 10.44 2.43 14.96
C GLY A 87 10.22 3.14 13.63
N GLY A 88 9.49 2.54 12.69
CA GLY A 88 9.13 3.16 11.42
C GLY A 88 7.69 2.92 11.04
N SER A 89 7.29 3.56 9.95
CA SER A 89 5.97 3.45 9.37
C SER A 89 6.00 3.59 7.86
N PHE A 90 4.96 3.12 7.18
CA PHE A 90 4.76 3.39 5.77
C PHE A 90 3.31 3.76 5.48
N THR A 91 3.10 4.55 4.44
CA THR A 91 1.78 4.85 3.89
C THR A 91 1.65 4.25 2.50
N LEU A 92 0.39 4.05 2.08
CA LEU A 92 0.06 3.49 0.78
C LEU A 92 -0.78 4.49 0.00
N ARG A 93 -0.48 4.63 -1.29
CA ARG A 93 -1.31 5.36 -2.24
C ARG A 93 -1.49 4.53 -3.50
N VAL A 94 -2.74 4.36 -3.92
CA VAL A 94 -3.09 3.68 -5.17
C VAL A 94 -3.31 4.72 -6.27
N LEU A 95 -2.84 4.44 -7.47
CA LEU A 95 -2.89 5.37 -8.60
C LEU A 95 -2.85 4.63 -9.94
N ASN A 96 -3.10 5.37 -11.03
CA ASN A 96 -3.02 4.85 -12.40
C ASN A 96 -3.92 3.62 -12.60
N ALA A 97 -5.13 3.66 -12.02
CA ALA A 97 -6.07 2.56 -12.08
C ALA A 97 -6.61 2.36 -13.50
N ARG A 98 -6.65 1.10 -13.93
CA ARG A 98 -7.25 0.68 -15.19
C ARG A 98 -8.19 -0.49 -14.94
N LEU A 99 -9.41 -0.38 -15.46
CA LEU A 99 -10.41 -1.44 -15.44
C LEU A 99 -10.68 -1.88 -16.88
N ASP A 100 -10.50 -3.15 -17.17
CA ASP A 100 -10.66 -3.73 -18.51
C ASP A 100 -9.87 -2.95 -19.59
N GLY A 101 -8.65 -2.55 -19.21
CA GLY A 101 -7.72 -1.80 -20.05
C GLY A 101 -8.00 -0.30 -20.16
N ARG A 102 -9.09 0.22 -19.60
CA ARG A 102 -9.46 1.66 -19.64
C ARG A 102 -9.07 2.36 -18.35
N ALA A 103 -8.57 3.60 -18.44
CA ALA A 103 -8.30 4.41 -17.26
C ALA A 103 -9.61 4.72 -16.52
N VAL A 104 -9.58 4.61 -15.19
CA VAL A 104 -10.72 4.83 -14.29
C VAL A 104 -10.26 5.62 -13.06
N GLY A 105 -11.20 6.32 -12.43
CA GLY A 105 -10.94 6.94 -11.13
C GLY A 105 -10.98 5.91 -9.99
N LEU A 106 -10.68 6.37 -8.78
CA LEU A 106 -10.76 5.59 -7.55
C LEU A 106 -11.66 6.26 -6.53
N GLY A 107 -12.51 5.47 -5.90
CA GLY A 107 -13.38 5.87 -4.79
C GLY A 107 -12.92 5.26 -3.46
N SER A 108 -12.99 6.01 -2.35
CA SER A 108 -12.76 5.46 -1.01
C SER A 108 -14.03 4.90 -0.39
N VAL A 109 -13.92 3.72 0.23
CA VAL A 109 -15.03 3.09 0.96
C VAL A 109 -14.52 2.49 2.26
N ARG A 110 -15.37 2.35 3.28
CA ARG A 110 -15.03 1.61 4.51
C ARG A 110 -15.41 0.14 4.41
N VAL A 111 -16.48 -0.13 3.66
CA VAL A 111 -17.04 -1.46 3.44
C VAL A 111 -17.34 -1.63 1.95
N ALA A 112 -17.09 -2.82 1.42
CA ALA A 112 -17.40 -3.14 0.03
C ALA A 112 -18.90 -2.92 -0.25
N GLY A 113 -19.23 -2.28 -1.39
CA GLY A 113 -20.60 -1.93 -1.77
C GLY A 113 -21.14 -0.61 -1.20
N GLN A 114 -20.37 0.09 -0.35
CA GLN A 114 -20.71 1.46 0.08
C GLN A 114 -20.53 2.45 -1.10
N ALA A 115 -21.31 3.54 -1.10
CA ALA A 115 -21.04 4.68 -1.96
C ALA A 115 -19.68 5.34 -1.62
N PRO A 116 -18.85 5.73 -2.60
CA PRO A 116 -17.56 6.34 -2.34
C PRO A 116 -17.63 7.65 -1.53
N GLU A 117 -16.83 7.76 -0.46
CA GLU A 117 -16.71 8.97 0.37
C GLU A 117 -15.84 10.04 -0.32
N THR A 118 -14.73 9.61 -0.92
CA THR A 118 -13.78 10.45 -1.67
C THR A 118 -13.57 9.86 -3.06
N LYS A 119 -13.30 10.70 -4.05
CA LYS A 119 -13.13 10.32 -5.45
C LYS A 119 -11.94 11.06 -6.03
N ALA A 120 -11.01 10.35 -6.65
CA ALA A 120 -9.78 10.91 -7.20
C ALA A 120 -9.10 9.94 -8.18
N ASP A 121 -8.19 10.45 -9.01
CA ASP A 121 -7.33 9.61 -9.87
C ASP A 121 -6.24 8.85 -9.08
N ALA A 122 -5.95 9.33 -7.87
CA ALA A 122 -5.05 8.69 -6.92
C ALA A 122 -5.62 8.79 -5.50
N LEU A 123 -5.55 7.71 -4.74
CA LEU A 123 -6.21 7.59 -3.45
C LEU A 123 -5.28 7.01 -2.39
N SER A 124 -5.22 7.64 -1.22
CA SER A 124 -4.54 7.05 -0.05
C SER A 124 -5.29 5.80 0.42
N LEU A 125 -4.55 4.76 0.83
CA LEU A 125 -5.11 3.50 1.31
C LEU A 125 -4.74 3.26 2.79
N PRO A 126 -5.22 4.10 3.73
CA PRO A 126 -4.95 3.96 5.15
C PRO A 126 -5.68 2.73 5.73
N PRO A 127 -5.35 2.33 6.97
CA PRO A 127 -6.03 1.22 7.62
C PRO A 127 -7.56 1.37 7.60
N ASN A 128 -8.25 0.26 7.28
CA ASN A 128 -9.72 0.18 7.21
C ASN A 128 -10.40 0.98 6.08
N ILE A 129 -9.63 1.55 5.15
CA ILE A 129 -10.17 2.17 3.94
C ILE A 129 -9.83 1.29 2.74
N GLY A 130 -10.83 1.07 1.89
CA GLY A 130 -10.73 0.37 0.62
C GLY A 130 -10.81 1.33 -0.56
N ALA A 131 -10.26 0.90 -1.70
CA ALA A 131 -10.32 1.60 -2.96
C ALA A 131 -11.17 0.81 -3.96
N VAL A 132 -12.14 1.47 -4.59
CA VAL A 132 -13.01 0.89 -5.63
C VAL A 132 -12.86 1.65 -6.95
N PRO A 133 -12.76 0.98 -8.11
CA PRO A 133 -12.77 1.64 -9.41
C PRO A 133 -14.09 2.38 -9.66
N ILE A 134 -14.00 3.60 -10.18
CA ILE A 134 -15.17 4.43 -10.51
C ILE A 134 -15.11 5.00 -11.93
N VAL A 135 -16.28 5.15 -12.55
CA VAL A 135 -16.49 5.91 -13.78
C VAL A 135 -17.66 6.86 -13.53
N ASP A 136 -17.51 8.12 -13.92
CA ASP A 136 -18.50 9.18 -13.64
C ASP A 136 -18.98 9.14 -12.18
N ASP A 137 -18.02 9.03 -11.26
CA ASP A 137 -18.22 9.01 -9.82
C ASP A 137 -18.99 7.79 -9.24
N VAL A 138 -19.27 6.78 -10.06
CA VAL A 138 -20.03 5.58 -9.65
C VAL A 138 -19.11 4.34 -9.68
N PRO A 139 -19.16 3.47 -8.65
CA PRO A 139 -18.48 2.17 -8.68
C PRO A 139 -18.90 1.33 -9.89
N VAL A 140 -17.93 0.80 -10.62
CA VAL A 140 -18.18 0.01 -11.85
C VAL A 140 -17.64 -1.41 -11.75
N LYS A 141 -18.39 -2.35 -12.34
CA LYS A 141 -17.96 -3.75 -12.46
C LYS A 141 -16.93 -3.88 -13.58
N GLY A 142 -16.00 -4.82 -13.42
CA GLY A 142 -15.08 -5.21 -14.48
C GLY A 142 -14.43 -6.56 -14.20
N SER A 143 -13.64 -7.04 -15.15
CA SER A 143 -12.99 -8.36 -15.07
C SER A 143 -11.51 -8.25 -14.75
N THR A 144 -10.86 -7.18 -15.16
CA THR A 144 -9.41 -6.99 -15.00
C THR A 144 -9.12 -5.62 -14.41
N LEU A 145 -8.63 -5.60 -13.18
CA LEU A 145 -8.15 -4.39 -12.51
C LEU A 145 -6.63 -4.39 -12.52
N GLN A 146 -6.03 -3.26 -12.90
CA GLN A 146 -4.61 -3.01 -12.76
C GLN A 146 -4.40 -1.64 -12.12
N LEU A 147 -3.50 -1.54 -11.16
CA LEU A 147 -3.13 -0.26 -10.55
C LEU A 147 -1.69 -0.29 -10.03
N GLN A 148 -1.15 0.90 -9.78
CA GLN A 148 0.11 1.05 -9.08
C GLN A 148 -0.16 1.34 -7.61
N VAL A 149 0.70 0.79 -6.75
CA VAL A 149 0.75 1.08 -5.33
C VAL A 149 2.08 1.78 -5.06
N GLU A 150 2.02 3.06 -4.69
CA GLU A 150 3.15 3.81 -4.16
C GLU A 150 3.22 3.58 -2.64
N ILE A 151 4.41 3.22 -2.17
CA ILE A 151 4.72 2.89 -0.78
C ILE A 151 5.79 3.88 -0.31
N ASP A 152 5.42 4.79 0.58
CA ASP A 152 6.32 5.78 1.17
C ASP A 152 6.68 5.36 2.59
N ALA A 153 7.96 5.07 2.83
CA ALA A 153 8.45 4.55 4.09
C ALA A 153 9.30 5.57 4.82
N ALA A 154 9.11 5.66 6.13
CA ALA A 154 9.89 6.52 7.01
C ALA A 154 10.23 5.81 8.32
N ILE A 155 11.32 6.23 8.96
CA ILE A 155 11.72 5.75 10.28
C ILE A 155 11.88 6.93 11.24
N SER A 156 11.61 6.66 12.51
CA SER A 156 11.75 7.66 13.57
C SER A 156 13.22 7.98 13.86
N THR A 157 13.47 9.21 14.31
CA THR A 157 14.82 9.67 14.71
C THR A 157 15.35 8.99 15.96
N THR A 158 14.47 8.40 16.79
CA THR A 158 14.84 7.54 17.93
C THR A 158 15.05 6.09 17.50
N GLY A 159 14.21 5.56 16.59
CA GLY A 159 14.38 4.23 16.01
C GLY A 159 15.70 4.06 15.27
N SER A 160 16.26 5.14 14.70
CA SER A 160 17.60 5.13 14.11
C SER A 160 18.76 5.13 15.12
N ARG A 161 18.49 5.33 16.42
CA ARG A 161 19.51 5.36 17.49
C ARG A 161 19.75 3.98 18.11
N ILE A 162 18.83 3.03 17.93
CA ILE A 162 18.97 1.68 18.47
C ILE A 162 20.13 0.99 17.74
N ALA A 163 21.14 0.56 18.50
CA ALA A 163 22.43 0.11 18.00
C ALA A 163 22.37 -1.28 17.34
N ASP A 164 23.24 -1.42 16.33
CA ASP A 164 23.54 -2.57 15.47
C ASP A 164 22.45 -3.04 14.49
N ARG A 165 22.78 -2.94 13.19
CA ARG A 165 22.03 -3.47 12.03
C ARG A 165 20.51 -3.54 12.24
N THR A 166 19.85 -2.40 12.42
CA THR A 166 18.39 -2.36 12.55
C THR A 166 17.76 -2.76 11.21
N VAL A 167 17.21 -3.98 11.16
CA VAL A 167 16.39 -4.46 10.05
C VAL A 167 14.94 -4.12 10.35
N PHE A 168 14.39 -3.10 9.70
CA PHE A 168 12.98 -2.74 9.84
C PHE A 168 12.14 -3.65 8.94
N ARG A 169 11.30 -4.50 9.55
CA ARG A 169 10.41 -5.40 8.82
C ARG A 169 8.97 -4.95 8.93
N GLY A 170 8.32 -4.76 7.79
CA GLY A 170 6.87 -4.59 7.70
C GLY A 170 6.26 -5.84 7.08
N ALA A 171 5.00 -6.11 7.41
CA ALA A 171 4.23 -7.17 6.79
C ALA A 171 2.78 -6.72 6.60
N GLY A 172 2.19 -7.16 5.50
CA GLY A 172 0.77 -7.01 5.25
C GLY A 172 0.33 -7.73 3.98
N ASN A 173 -0.97 -7.71 3.74
CA ASN A 173 -1.59 -8.37 2.62
C ASN A 173 -2.63 -7.48 1.95
N PHE A 174 -2.63 -7.50 0.62
CA PHE A 174 -3.71 -6.94 -0.16
C PHE A 174 -4.85 -7.96 -0.22
N GLU A 175 -6.07 -7.46 -0.07
CA GLU A 175 -7.31 -8.24 -0.12
C GLU A 175 -8.24 -7.62 -1.17
N LEU A 176 -8.85 -8.46 -2.00
CA LEU A 176 -9.90 -8.03 -2.92
C LEU A 176 -11.22 -8.56 -2.40
N LEU A 177 -12.19 -7.66 -2.21
CA LEU A 177 -13.58 -8.04 -1.96
C LEU A 177 -14.38 -7.84 -3.24
N GLU A 178 -15.15 -8.86 -3.62
CA GLU A 178 -15.99 -8.90 -4.82
C GLU A 178 -17.48 -8.82 -4.46
N ASN A 179 -18.21 -7.90 -5.09
CA ASN A 179 -19.66 -7.67 -4.90
C ASN A 179 -20.43 -7.52 -6.24
#